data_AF-A0A350JGV5-F1
#
_entry.id   AF-A0A350JGV5-F1
#
_cell.length_a   1.000
_cell.length_b   1.000
_cell.length_c   1.000
_cell.angle_alpha   90.00
_cell.angle_beta   90.00
_cell.angle_gamma   90.00
#
_symmetry.space_group_name_H-M   'P 1'
#
loop_
_entity.id
_entity.type
_entity.pdbx_description
1 polymer ?
#
loop_
_entity_poly.entity_id
_entity_poly.type
_entity_poly.pdbx_seq_one_letter_code
_entity_poly.pdbx_strand_id
1 'polypeptide(L)'
;SISEFTMYLSNAQSIFHEDSDWTTRCKIAKEEIRKEVMDPDKRSSEPFRKKVIEQMKQLKADYIKMYLEAYRHSRLDLHLDKRKQNLLRDPRFQQLKALASISTMNVSQLSEIQSEFGKLKTGENLTADDLEETAVVGEFYPAMESPEGISAEQRLNNLETKIEQVHKTWTQSLLDEFEDPVIQDNLKLLDGSGKESVQSFIKDKELPDDLSQAFIQAVQQTLSGLTPIDVNPKSIEQALFPSGTATTIEDFKERFEKYVDELLKGQDRSKVRLVFNQSKESDSQ
;
A
#
# COMPACT_ATOMS: atom_id res chain seq x y z
N SER A 1 17.75 39.74 -24.19
CA SER A 1 18.62 40.84 -23.70
C SER A 1 19.39 40.42 -22.45
N ILE A 2 20.44 41.14 -22.02
CA ILE A 2 21.15 40.83 -20.76
C ILE A 2 20.19 40.85 -19.55
N SER A 3 19.20 41.74 -19.59
CA SER A 3 18.16 41.84 -18.55
C SER A 3 17.31 40.58 -18.45
N GLU A 4 16.87 40.01 -19.58
CA GLU A 4 16.10 38.75 -19.61
C GLU A 4 16.90 37.58 -19.02
N PHE A 5 18.16 37.40 -19.44
CA PHE A 5 19.01 36.34 -18.90
C PHE A 5 19.26 36.51 -17.40
N THR A 6 19.45 37.75 -16.94
CA THR A 6 19.66 38.04 -15.50
C THR A 6 18.43 37.67 -14.69
N MET A 7 17.22 38.02 -15.17
CA MET A 7 15.97 37.67 -14.51
C MET A 7 15.76 36.15 -14.48
N TYR A 8 15.98 35.47 -15.60
CA TYR A 8 15.88 34.02 -15.70
C TYR A 8 16.82 33.33 -14.71
N LEU A 9 18.11 33.66 -14.75
CA LEU A 9 19.12 33.03 -13.89
C LEU A 9 18.89 33.33 -12.41
N SER A 10 18.39 34.52 -12.08
CA SER A 10 18.01 34.85 -10.69
C SER A 10 16.84 34.00 -10.20
N ASN A 11 15.85 33.72 -11.04
CA ASN A 11 14.74 32.83 -10.71
C ASN A 11 15.20 31.37 -10.62
N ALA A 12 16.07 30.94 -11.54
CA ALA A 12 16.67 29.61 -11.52
C ALA A 12 17.46 29.32 -10.23
N GLN A 13 18.17 30.33 -9.69
CA GLN A 13 18.92 30.22 -8.44
C GLN A 13 18.06 29.99 -7.19
N SER A 14 16.78 30.38 -7.19
CA SER A 14 15.88 30.12 -6.05
C SER A 14 15.22 28.74 -6.08
N ILE A 15 15.36 28.00 -7.18
CA ILE A 15 14.71 26.70 -7.41
C ILE A 15 15.58 25.52 -6.96
N PHE A 16 16.91 25.66 -7.06
CA PHE A 16 17.86 24.65 -6.57
C PHE A 16 18.35 24.96 -5.15
N HIS A 17 18.82 23.93 -4.46
CA HIS A 17 19.53 24.08 -3.20
C HIS A 17 20.75 25.00 -3.35
N GLU A 18 21.04 25.80 -2.32
CA GLU A 18 22.12 26.80 -2.37
C GLU A 18 23.51 26.19 -2.57
N ASP A 19 23.67 24.92 -2.18
CA ASP A 19 24.93 24.17 -2.21
C ASP A 19 25.19 23.45 -3.54
N SER A 20 24.32 23.61 -4.55
CA SER A 20 24.58 23.00 -5.85
C SER A 20 25.80 23.61 -6.55
N ASP A 21 26.58 22.78 -7.25
CA ASP A 21 27.73 23.22 -8.05
C ASP A 21 27.35 24.32 -9.05
N TRP A 22 26.15 24.23 -9.63
CA TRP A 22 25.63 25.24 -10.55
C TRP A 22 25.33 26.58 -9.87
N THR A 23 24.74 26.56 -8.67
CA THR A 23 24.50 27.78 -7.89
C THR A 23 25.82 28.48 -7.59
N THR A 24 26.87 27.72 -7.26
CA THR A 24 28.23 28.23 -7.03
C THR A 24 28.84 28.84 -8.30
N ARG A 25 28.74 28.14 -9.45
CA ARG A 25 29.21 28.69 -10.75
C ARG A 25 28.45 29.97 -11.14
N CYS A 26 27.16 30.05 -10.86
CA CYS A 26 26.39 31.28 -11.07
C CYS A 26 26.84 32.43 -10.17
N LYS A 27 27.16 32.17 -8.89
CA LYS A 27 27.70 33.18 -7.96
C LYS A 27 29.05 33.71 -8.47
N ILE A 28 29.96 32.83 -8.88
CA ILE A 28 31.27 33.20 -9.46
C ILE A 28 31.09 34.05 -10.72
N ALA A 29 30.28 33.60 -11.68
CA ALA A 29 30.02 34.34 -12.91
C ALA A 29 29.44 35.74 -12.63
N LYS A 30 28.52 35.86 -11.66
CA LYS A 30 27.95 37.14 -11.24
C LYS A 30 29.01 38.09 -10.69
N GLU A 31 29.96 37.60 -9.89
CA GLU A 31 31.06 38.40 -9.36
C GLU A 31 32.05 38.84 -10.44
N GLU A 32 32.40 37.95 -11.36
CA GLU A 32 33.27 38.26 -12.51
C GLU A 32 32.65 39.34 -13.39
N ILE A 33 31.39 39.16 -13.79
CA ILE A 33 30.66 40.14 -14.59
C ILE A 33 30.58 41.48 -13.85
N ARG A 34 30.30 41.47 -12.54
CA ARG A 34 30.26 42.70 -11.73
C ARG A 34 31.60 43.44 -11.75
N LYS A 35 32.73 42.73 -11.61
CA LYS A 35 34.08 43.35 -11.68
C LYS A 35 34.34 43.95 -13.05
N GLU A 36 33.98 43.25 -14.13
CA GLU A 36 34.18 43.72 -15.51
C GLU A 36 33.26 44.90 -15.90
N VAL A 37 32.04 45.00 -15.35
CA VAL A 37 31.13 46.15 -15.55
C VAL A 37 31.63 47.43 -14.88
N MET A 38 32.39 47.32 -13.79
CA MET A 38 32.95 48.48 -13.07
C MET A 38 34.09 49.16 -13.84
N ASP A 39 34.61 48.52 -14.89
CA ASP A 39 35.61 49.07 -15.80
C ASP A 39 34.92 49.93 -16.89
N PRO A 40 35.08 51.27 -16.88
CA PRO A 40 34.38 52.18 -17.79
C PRO A 40 34.66 51.92 -19.28
N ASP A 41 35.86 51.41 -19.59
CA ASP A 41 36.30 51.17 -20.96
C ASP A 41 35.74 49.85 -21.51
N LYS A 42 35.41 48.90 -20.64
CA LYS A 42 34.92 47.56 -21.03
C LYS A 42 33.40 47.46 -21.04
N ARG A 43 32.70 48.13 -20.13
CA ARG A 43 31.25 47.98 -19.89
C ARG A 43 30.35 48.25 -21.11
N SER A 44 30.80 49.09 -22.04
CA SER A 44 30.05 49.44 -23.26
C SER A 44 30.57 48.75 -24.52
N SER A 45 31.64 47.95 -24.40
CA SER A 45 32.27 47.32 -25.56
C SER A 45 31.43 46.15 -26.08
N GLU A 46 31.35 46.02 -27.41
CA GLU A 46 30.65 44.92 -28.07
C GLU A 46 31.24 43.53 -27.72
N PRO A 47 32.58 43.35 -27.64
CA PRO A 47 33.18 42.07 -27.24
C PRO A 47 32.80 41.65 -25.82
N PHE A 48 32.78 42.60 -24.88
CA PHE A 48 32.35 42.35 -23.50
C PHE A 48 30.88 41.91 -23.46
N ARG A 49 29.98 42.64 -24.13
CA ARG A 49 28.56 42.27 -24.21
C ARG A 49 28.35 40.88 -24.79
N LYS A 50 29.08 40.53 -25.86
CA LYS A 50 29.03 39.17 -26.45
C LYS A 50 29.50 38.11 -25.47
N LYS A 51 30.63 38.32 -24.79
CA LYS A 51 31.17 37.41 -23.77
C LYS A 51 30.17 37.16 -22.64
N VAL A 52 29.57 38.21 -22.09
CA VAL A 52 28.59 38.12 -21.00
C VAL A 52 27.34 37.34 -21.45
N ILE A 53 26.81 37.65 -22.64
CA ILE A 53 25.65 36.94 -23.18
C ILE A 53 25.97 35.45 -23.37
N GLU A 54 27.16 35.11 -23.89
CA GLU A 54 27.56 33.72 -24.10
C GLU A 54 27.69 32.95 -22.78
N GLN A 55 28.29 33.56 -21.75
CA GLN A 55 28.39 32.96 -20.42
C GLN A 55 27.01 32.74 -19.80
N MET A 56 26.08 33.71 -19.94
CA MET A 56 24.70 33.58 -19.45
C MET A 56 23.92 32.49 -20.20
N LYS A 57 24.10 32.37 -21.52
CA LYS A 57 23.52 31.28 -22.32
C LYS A 57 24.01 29.91 -21.85
N GLN A 58 25.30 29.76 -21.59
CA GLN A 58 25.85 28.51 -21.09
C GLN A 58 25.28 28.16 -19.71
N LEU A 59 25.21 29.12 -18.78
CA LEU A 59 24.62 28.90 -17.46
C LEU A 59 23.15 28.50 -17.54
N LYS A 60 22.38 29.11 -18.46
CA LYS A 60 20.98 28.74 -18.72
C LYS A 60 20.89 27.32 -19.30
N ALA A 61 21.70 26.98 -20.30
CA ALA A 61 21.69 25.64 -20.88
C ALA A 61 22.03 24.56 -19.84
N ASP A 62 23.04 24.82 -18.99
CA ASP A 62 23.41 23.93 -17.89
C ASP A 62 22.27 23.78 -16.88
N TYR A 63 21.57 24.89 -16.55
CA TYR A 63 20.41 24.87 -15.67
C TYR A 63 19.31 23.98 -16.21
N ILE A 64 18.91 24.19 -17.47
CA ILE A 64 17.86 23.43 -18.15
C ILE A 64 18.21 21.94 -18.11
N LYS A 65 19.46 21.59 -18.43
CA LYS A 65 19.94 20.20 -18.36
C LYS A 65 19.78 19.61 -16.96
N MET A 66 20.26 20.30 -15.93
CA MET A 66 20.17 19.82 -14.54
C MET A 66 18.72 19.71 -14.06
N TYR A 67 17.85 20.64 -14.45
CA TYR A 67 16.43 20.60 -14.12
C TYR A 67 15.76 19.38 -14.74
N LEU A 68 16.02 19.12 -16.03
CA LEU A 68 15.48 17.94 -16.73
C LEU A 68 16.01 16.63 -16.14
N GLU A 69 17.28 16.57 -15.75
CA GLU A 69 17.86 15.40 -15.06
C GLU A 69 17.18 15.15 -13.72
N ALA A 70 17.01 16.19 -12.88
CA ALA A 70 16.28 16.08 -11.63
C ALA A 70 14.82 15.67 -11.85
N TYR A 71 14.16 16.21 -12.88
CA TYR A 71 12.80 15.86 -13.25
C TYR A 71 12.65 14.38 -13.57
N ARG A 72 13.49 13.86 -14.48
CA ARG A 72 13.50 12.45 -14.88
C ARG A 72 13.86 11.51 -13.73
N HIS A 73 14.71 11.98 -12.81
CA HIS A 73 15.09 11.22 -11.63
C HIS A 73 13.93 11.09 -10.64
N SER A 74 13.15 12.16 -10.44
CA SER A 74 12.11 12.24 -9.40
C SER A 74 10.71 11.86 -9.86
N ARG A 75 10.39 11.99 -11.15
CA ARG A 75 9.04 11.74 -11.70
C ARG A 75 8.99 10.45 -12.53
N LEU A 76 7.83 9.83 -12.54
CA LEU A 76 7.59 8.64 -13.38
C LEU A 76 7.36 9.08 -14.82
N ASP A 77 8.11 8.52 -15.76
CA ASP A 77 7.74 8.60 -17.17
C ASP A 77 6.56 7.64 -17.49
N LEU A 78 6.12 7.63 -18.75
CA LEU A 78 5.02 6.77 -19.19
C LEU A 78 5.29 5.26 -18.98
N HIS A 79 6.54 4.84 -19.07
CA HIS A 79 6.91 3.43 -18.88
C HIS A 79 6.86 3.04 -17.40
N LEU A 80 7.44 3.88 -16.54
CA LEU A 80 7.43 3.69 -15.09
C LEU A 80 6.02 3.85 -14.51
N ASP A 81 5.18 4.73 -15.08
CA ASP A 81 3.78 4.84 -14.68
C ASP A 81 3.01 3.56 -14.99
N LYS A 82 3.17 2.98 -16.19
CA LYS A 82 2.61 1.66 -16.51
C LYS A 82 3.10 0.58 -15.55
N ARG A 83 4.39 0.61 -15.18
CA ARG A 83 4.94 -0.32 -14.18
C ARG A 83 4.30 -0.12 -12.80
N LYS A 84 4.10 1.11 -12.35
CA LYS A 84 3.33 1.43 -11.14
C LYS A 84 1.91 0.87 -11.21
N GLN A 85 1.20 1.06 -12.32
CA GLN A 85 -0.16 0.51 -12.51
C GLN A 85 -0.18 -1.02 -12.46
N ASN A 86 0.85 -1.68 -13.00
CA ASN A 86 0.98 -3.13 -12.93
C ASN A 86 1.22 -3.60 -11.48
N LEU A 87 2.10 -2.93 -10.73
CA LEU A 87 2.32 -3.24 -9.30
C LEU A 87 1.06 -3.00 -8.45
N LEU A 88 0.28 -1.96 -8.77
CA LEU A 88 -1.01 -1.71 -8.11
C LEU A 88 -2.03 -2.82 -8.38
N ARG A 89 -1.88 -3.59 -9.46
CA ARG A 89 -2.69 -4.75 -9.84
C ARG A 89 -2.00 -6.09 -9.54
N ASP A 90 -0.81 -6.07 -8.93
CA ASP A 90 -0.07 -7.28 -8.59
C ASP A 90 -0.95 -8.18 -7.71
N PRO A 91 -1.11 -9.48 -8.05
CA PRO A 91 -1.93 -10.41 -7.27
C PRO A 91 -1.55 -10.43 -5.79
N ARG A 92 -0.25 -10.40 -5.47
CA ARG A 92 0.25 -10.40 -4.09
C ARG A 92 -0.21 -9.15 -3.35
N PHE A 93 -0.21 -8.01 -4.02
CA PHE A 93 -0.70 -6.76 -3.43
C PHE A 93 -2.21 -6.75 -3.22
N GLN A 94 -2.99 -7.37 -4.12
CA GLN A 94 -4.44 -7.55 -3.91
C GLN A 94 -4.73 -8.50 -2.75
N GLN A 95 -3.99 -9.60 -2.65
CA GLN A 95 -4.09 -10.53 -1.54
C GLN A 95 -3.78 -9.84 -0.20
N LEU A 96 -2.71 -9.04 -0.11
CA LEU A 96 -2.40 -8.24 1.08
C LEU A 96 -3.55 -7.32 1.49
N LYS A 97 -4.23 -6.66 0.54
CA LYS A 97 -5.40 -5.83 0.84
C LYS A 97 -6.57 -6.63 1.40
N ALA A 98 -6.83 -7.83 0.87
CA ALA A 98 -7.90 -8.70 1.38
C ALA A 98 -7.58 -9.20 2.80
N LEU A 99 -6.33 -9.63 3.03
CA LEU A 99 -5.86 -10.09 4.33
C LEU A 99 -5.87 -9.01 5.40
N ALA A 100 -5.76 -7.72 5.03
CA ALA A 100 -5.77 -6.61 5.99
C ALA A 100 -7.06 -6.50 6.82
N SER A 101 -8.14 -7.19 6.41
CA SER A 101 -9.37 -7.32 7.21
C SER A 101 -9.24 -8.30 8.39
N ILE A 102 -8.21 -9.13 8.41
CA ILE A 102 -7.91 -10.08 9.50
C ILE A 102 -7.17 -9.32 10.60
N SER A 103 -7.71 -9.35 11.83
CA SER A 103 -7.24 -8.51 12.94
C SER A 103 -5.81 -8.78 13.40
N THR A 104 -5.27 -9.97 13.13
CA THR A 104 -3.90 -10.35 13.50
C THR A 104 -2.84 -9.82 12.53
N MET A 105 -3.24 -9.36 11.34
CA MET A 105 -2.30 -8.89 10.32
C MET A 105 -1.71 -7.52 10.68
N ASN A 106 -0.42 -7.33 10.39
CA ASN A 106 0.26 -6.06 10.65
C ASN A 106 -0.01 -5.02 9.56
N VAL A 107 -1.20 -4.40 9.60
CA VAL A 107 -1.69 -3.44 8.59
C VAL A 107 -0.77 -2.23 8.38
N SER A 108 0.13 -1.92 9.33
CA SER A 108 1.12 -0.83 9.17
C SER A 108 2.02 -1.05 7.95
N GLN A 109 2.46 -2.28 7.70
CA GLN A 109 3.35 -2.62 6.57
C GLN A 109 2.66 -2.38 5.22
N LEU A 110 1.36 -2.69 5.13
CA LEU A 110 0.56 -2.40 3.93
C LEU A 110 0.35 -0.89 3.76
N SER A 111 0.11 -0.18 4.87
CA SER A 111 -0.09 1.27 4.86
C SER A 111 1.17 2.02 4.39
N GLU A 112 2.36 1.56 4.77
CA GLU A 112 3.64 2.06 4.27
C GLU A 112 3.74 1.92 2.74
N ILE A 113 3.44 0.73 2.20
CA ILE A 113 3.45 0.47 0.74
C ILE A 113 2.47 1.42 0.03
N GLN A 114 1.24 1.56 0.55
CA GLN A 114 0.21 2.44 -0.03
C GLN A 114 0.62 3.91 0.00
N SER A 115 1.21 4.37 1.11
CA SER A 115 1.74 5.72 1.26
C SER A 115 2.84 6.01 0.23
N GLU A 116 3.77 5.06 0.05
CA GLU A 116 4.83 5.19 -0.95
C GLU A 116 4.31 5.24 -2.39
N PHE A 117 3.30 4.44 -2.75
CA PHE A 117 2.61 4.59 -4.04
C PHE A 117 1.99 5.97 -4.23
N GLY A 118 1.40 6.55 -3.17
CA GLY A 118 0.78 7.88 -3.19
C GLY A 118 1.80 9.02 -3.37
N LYS A 119 3.03 8.84 -2.88
CA LYS A 119 4.12 9.81 -3.03
C LYS A 119 4.76 9.80 -4.42
N LEU A 120 4.61 8.73 -5.21
CA LEU A 120 5.15 8.67 -6.56
C LEU A 120 4.27 9.45 -7.55
N LYS A 121 4.84 10.50 -8.14
CA LYS A 121 4.15 11.40 -9.07
C LYS A 121 4.53 11.11 -10.51
N THR A 122 3.54 11.08 -11.38
CA THR A 122 3.73 10.96 -12.83
C THR A 122 4.22 12.29 -13.40
N GLY A 123 5.21 12.21 -14.27
CA GLY A 123 5.76 13.34 -15.01
C GLY A 123 5.03 13.55 -16.33
N GLU A 124 4.96 14.80 -16.75
CA GLU A 124 4.57 15.20 -18.09
C GLU A 124 5.78 15.09 -19.03
N ASN A 125 5.53 15.17 -20.34
CA ASN A 125 6.61 15.20 -21.31
C ASN A 125 7.28 16.58 -21.33
N LEU A 126 8.28 16.74 -20.47
CA LEU A 126 9.03 17.98 -20.31
C LEU A 126 10.27 18.01 -21.22
N THR A 127 10.43 19.09 -21.98
CA THR A 127 11.54 19.33 -22.89
C THR A 127 12.34 20.57 -22.50
N ALA A 128 13.48 20.80 -23.18
CA ALA A 128 14.29 21.99 -22.96
C ALA A 128 13.53 23.27 -23.37
N ASP A 129 12.74 23.21 -24.44
CA ASP A 129 11.99 24.35 -24.98
C ASP A 129 10.98 24.90 -23.97
N ASP A 130 10.37 24.03 -23.15
CA ASP A 130 9.45 24.40 -22.08
C ASP A 130 10.12 25.24 -20.98
N LEU A 131 11.45 25.15 -20.87
CA LEU A 131 12.26 25.85 -19.89
C LEU A 131 13.01 27.05 -20.48
N GLU A 132 12.82 27.37 -21.76
CA GLU A 132 13.50 28.52 -22.37
C GLU A 132 12.95 29.85 -21.80
N GLU A 133 11.64 29.98 -21.63
CA GLU A 133 11.03 31.23 -21.16
C GLU A 133 10.77 31.25 -19.64
N THR A 134 10.72 30.09 -18.99
CA THR A 134 10.49 29.95 -17.54
C THR A 134 11.53 29.04 -16.90
N ALA A 135 11.96 29.38 -15.69
CA ALA A 135 12.88 28.54 -14.92
C ALA A 135 12.15 27.35 -14.24
N VAL A 136 10.82 27.42 -14.07
CA VAL A 136 10.04 26.36 -13.41
C VAL A 136 8.85 25.96 -14.26
N VAL A 137 8.52 24.68 -14.25
CA VAL A 137 7.32 24.14 -14.90
C VAL A 137 6.42 23.44 -13.88
N GLY A 138 5.15 23.85 -13.88
CA GLY A 138 4.12 23.31 -12.98
C GLY A 138 4.51 23.42 -11.51
N GLU A 139 4.33 22.32 -10.78
CA GLU A 139 4.64 22.22 -9.34
C GLU A 139 5.97 21.51 -9.07
N PHE A 140 6.86 21.38 -10.07
CA PHE A 140 8.13 20.67 -9.89
C PHE A 140 9.25 21.60 -9.39
N TYR A 141 9.56 21.46 -8.10
CA TYR A 141 10.70 22.09 -7.45
C TYR A 141 11.71 21.02 -7.04
N PRO A 142 12.86 20.87 -7.74
CA PRO A 142 13.85 19.83 -7.47
C PRO A 142 14.21 19.69 -5.99
N ALA A 143 14.37 20.81 -5.30
CA ALA A 143 14.74 20.85 -3.88
C ALA A 143 13.69 20.20 -2.94
N MET A 144 12.43 20.06 -3.38
CA MET A 144 11.31 19.55 -2.59
C MET A 144 10.87 18.13 -2.98
N GLU A 145 11.41 17.56 -4.07
CA GLU A 145 10.83 16.36 -4.71
C GLU A 145 11.44 15.04 -4.24
N SER A 146 12.71 15.04 -3.81
CA SER A 146 13.34 13.83 -3.26
C SER A 146 14.31 14.19 -2.13
N PRO A 147 13.82 14.30 -0.87
CA PRO A 147 14.67 14.53 0.30
C PRO A 147 15.71 13.42 0.49
N GLU A 148 15.36 12.20 0.07
CA GLU A 148 16.16 10.98 0.25
C GLU A 148 17.11 10.69 -0.91
N GLY A 149 17.01 11.45 -2.02
CA GLY A 149 17.88 11.30 -3.20
C GLY A 149 17.62 10.06 -4.06
N ILE A 150 16.66 9.21 -3.70
CA ILE A 150 16.33 7.98 -4.43
C ILE A 150 15.48 8.31 -5.67
N SER A 151 15.78 7.66 -6.81
CA SER A 151 15.03 7.85 -8.05
C SER A 151 13.63 7.23 -7.97
N ALA A 152 12.70 7.73 -8.79
CA ALA A 152 11.35 7.19 -8.89
C ALA A 152 11.36 5.71 -9.32
N GLU A 153 12.27 5.33 -10.23
CA GLU A 153 12.47 3.94 -10.64
C GLU A 153 12.95 3.06 -9.47
N GLN A 154 13.94 3.52 -8.70
CA GLN A 154 14.45 2.75 -7.58
C GLN A 154 13.40 2.62 -6.47
N ARG A 155 12.56 3.64 -6.27
CA ARG A 155 11.41 3.54 -5.36
C ARG A 155 10.39 2.49 -5.83
N LEU A 156 10.16 2.33 -7.13
CA LEU A 156 9.34 1.24 -7.67
C LEU A 156 9.98 -0.14 -7.44
N ASN A 157 11.30 -0.27 -7.64
CA ASN A 157 12.02 -1.53 -7.32
C ASN A 157 11.89 -1.91 -5.85
N ASN A 158 12.02 -0.92 -4.96
CA ASN A 158 11.86 -1.11 -3.52
C ASN A 158 10.42 -1.52 -3.17
N LEU A 159 9.42 -0.92 -3.81
CA LEU A 159 8.00 -1.28 -3.63
C LEU A 159 7.73 -2.73 -4.03
N GLU A 160 8.21 -3.16 -5.20
CA GLU A 160 8.06 -4.53 -5.68
C GLU A 160 8.67 -5.54 -4.69
N THR A 161 9.90 -5.28 -4.24
CA THR A 161 10.59 -6.10 -3.23
C THR A 161 9.83 -6.12 -1.90
N LYS A 162 9.32 -4.96 -1.47
CA LYS A 162 8.58 -4.83 -0.21
C LYS A 162 7.24 -5.57 -0.28
N ILE A 163 6.53 -5.51 -1.40
CA ILE A 163 5.29 -6.28 -1.60
C ILE A 163 5.57 -7.77 -1.46
N GLU A 164 6.60 -8.29 -2.12
CA GLU A 164 6.97 -9.71 -2.03
C GLU A 164 7.35 -10.11 -0.60
N GLN A 165 8.17 -9.29 0.06
CA GLN A 165 8.60 -9.55 1.44
C GLN A 165 7.40 -9.58 2.40
N VAL A 166 6.53 -8.56 2.36
CA VAL A 166 5.37 -8.46 3.24
C VAL A 166 4.38 -9.59 2.97
N HIS A 167 4.15 -9.92 1.70
CA HIS A 167 3.31 -11.06 1.29
C HIS A 167 3.82 -12.38 1.87
N LYS A 168 5.12 -12.65 1.73
CA LYS A 168 5.74 -13.85 2.30
C LYS A 168 5.64 -13.85 3.83
N THR A 169 5.90 -12.72 4.48
CA THR A 169 5.80 -12.59 5.93
C THR A 169 4.37 -12.87 6.43
N TRP A 170 3.35 -12.27 5.81
CA TRP A 170 1.96 -12.47 6.23
C TRP A 170 1.47 -13.90 5.95
N THR A 171 1.88 -14.47 4.82
CA THR A 171 1.61 -15.88 4.49
C THR A 171 2.17 -16.80 5.58
N GLN A 172 3.44 -16.59 5.96
CA GLN A 172 4.06 -17.38 7.02
C GLN A 172 3.40 -17.14 8.38
N SER A 173 3.11 -15.90 8.76
CA SER A 173 2.43 -15.61 10.02
C SER A 173 1.07 -16.29 10.11
N LEU A 174 0.29 -16.34 9.03
CA LEU A 174 -0.95 -17.11 9.01
C LEU A 174 -0.71 -18.61 9.17
N LEU A 175 0.28 -19.17 8.48
CA LEU A 175 0.63 -20.59 8.64
C LEU A 175 1.02 -20.92 10.09
N ASP A 176 1.82 -20.06 10.72
CA ASP A 176 2.25 -20.21 12.11
C ASP A 176 1.05 -20.18 13.07
N GLU A 177 0.05 -19.32 12.84
CA GLU A 177 -1.20 -19.31 13.62
C GLU A 177 -1.97 -20.65 13.46
N PHE A 178 -2.01 -21.24 12.27
CA PHE A 178 -2.67 -22.52 12.04
C PHE A 178 -1.88 -23.74 12.56
N GLU A 179 -0.64 -23.58 13.02
CA GLU A 179 0.09 -24.62 13.75
C GLU A 179 -0.36 -24.72 15.22
N ASP A 180 -1.02 -23.69 15.77
CA ASP A 180 -1.53 -23.72 17.14
C ASP A 180 -2.66 -24.77 17.30
N PRO A 181 -2.55 -25.72 18.25
CA PRO A 181 -3.55 -26.77 18.45
C PRO A 181 -4.97 -26.26 18.73
N VAL A 182 -5.12 -25.12 19.42
CA VAL A 182 -6.42 -24.51 19.73
C VAL A 182 -7.06 -23.96 18.45
N ILE A 183 -6.26 -23.33 17.58
CA ILE A 183 -6.72 -22.83 16.28
C ILE A 183 -7.10 -24.00 15.36
N GLN A 184 -6.35 -25.11 15.40
CA GLN A 184 -6.71 -26.33 14.65
C GLN A 184 -8.03 -26.94 15.12
N ASP A 185 -8.35 -26.88 16.41
CA ASP A 185 -9.65 -27.33 16.91
C ASP A 185 -10.80 -26.44 16.41
N ASN A 186 -10.60 -25.11 16.34
CA ASN A 186 -11.58 -24.21 15.72
C ASN A 186 -11.78 -24.50 14.22
N LEU A 187 -10.72 -24.85 13.50
CA LEU A 187 -10.80 -25.24 12.09
C LEU A 187 -11.70 -26.47 11.88
N LYS A 188 -11.75 -27.40 12.83
CA LYS A 188 -12.66 -28.55 12.78
C LYS A 188 -14.13 -28.13 12.85
N LEU A 189 -14.42 -27.03 13.55
CA LEU A 189 -15.77 -26.46 13.75
C LEU A 189 -16.26 -25.59 12.58
N LEU A 190 -15.41 -25.37 11.56
CA LEU A 190 -15.86 -24.76 10.32
C LEU A 190 -16.61 -25.76 9.43
N ASP A 191 -17.53 -25.23 8.64
CA ASP A 191 -18.33 -25.98 7.66
C ASP A 191 -18.23 -25.33 6.27
N GLY A 192 -18.40 -26.14 5.22
CA GLY A 192 -18.54 -25.65 3.83
C GLY A 192 -17.24 -25.25 3.14
N SER A 193 -17.37 -24.48 2.05
CA SER A 193 -16.28 -24.15 1.12
C SER A 193 -15.12 -23.38 1.75
N GLY A 194 -15.38 -22.57 2.78
CA GLY A 194 -14.35 -21.82 3.50
C GLY A 194 -13.33 -22.74 4.18
N LYS A 195 -13.79 -23.87 4.75
CA LYS A 195 -12.92 -24.86 5.39
C LYS A 195 -12.00 -25.54 4.39
N GLU A 196 -12.53 -25.98 3.25
CA GLU A 196 -11.76 -26.62 2.19
C GLU A 196 -10.66 -25.69 1.66
N SER A 197 -10.99 -24.40 1.48
CA SER A 197 -10.03 -23.40 1.04
C SER A 197 -8.93 -23.15 2.07
N VAL A 198 -9.25 -23.09 3.36
CA VAL A 198 -8.25 -22.94 4.44
C VAL A 198 -7.38 -24.20 4.58
N GLN A 199 -7.96 -25.39 4.47
CA GLN A 199 -7.20 -26.64 4.49
C GLN A 199 -6.25 -26.76 3.31
N SER A 200 -6.67 -26.33 2.12
CA SER A 200 -5.80 -26.27 0.93
C SER A 200 -4.65 -25.29 1.15
N PHE A 201 -4.93 -24.08 1.66
CA PHE A 201 -3.91 -23.11 2.05
C PHE A 201 -2.86 -23.69 3.02
N ILE A 202 -3.28 -24.36 4.09
CA ILE A 202 -2.37 -24.97 5.08
C ILE A 202 -1.52 -26.06 4.44
N LYS A 203 -2.14 -26.90 3.60
CA LYS A 203 -1.46 -28.02 2.95
C LYS A 203 -0.44 -27.54 1.92
N ASP A 204 -0.84 -26.62 1.06
CA ASP A 204 -0.05 -26.15 -0.07
C ASP A 204 0.97 -25.08 0.37
N LYS A 205 0.77 -24.49 1.56
CA LYS A 205 1.58 -23.40 2.15
C LYS A 205 1.64 -22.15 1.28
N GLU A 206 0.64 -21.98 0.43
CA GLU A 206 0.51 -20.89 -0.52
C GLU A 206 -0.91 -20.34 -0.48
N LEU A 207 -1.03 -19.01 -0.45
CA LEU A 207 -2.32 -18.34 -0.49
C LEU A 207 -3.05 -18.65 -1.80
N PRO A 208 -4.37 -18.89 -1.78
CA PRO A 208 -5.16 -19.03 -2.99
C PRO A 208 -5.02 -17.82 -3.93
N ASP A 209 -4.96 -18.06 -5.24
CA ASP A 209 -4.85 -17.00 -6.26
C ASP A 209 -5.91 -15.91 -6.06
N ASP A 210 -7.14 -16.31 -5.76
CA ASP A 210 -8.23 -15.43 -5.36
C ASP A 210 -8.63 -15.67 -3.91
N LEU A 211 -8.42 -14.66 -3.05
CA LEU A 211 -8.85 -14.69 -1.66
C LEU A 211 -10.34 -14.36 -1.58
N SER A 212 -11.16 -15.36 -1.88
CA SER A 212 -12.61 -15.26 -1.78
C SER A 212 -13.06 -14.78 -0.40
N GLN A 213 -14.22 -14.12 -0.34
CA GLN A 213 -14.81 -13.73 0.96
C GLN A 213 -15.01 -14.91 1.90
N ALA A 214 -15.33 -16.10 1.36
CA ALA A 214 -15.48 -17.32 2.15
C ALA A 214 -14.15 -17.74 2.83
N PHE A 215 -13.02 -17.62 2.13
CA PHE A 215 -11.71 -17.88 2.72
C PHE A 215 -11.39 -16.88 3.83
N ILE A 216 -11.53 -15.57 3.57
CA ILE A 216 -11.24 -14.53 4.55
C ILE A 216 -12.09 -14.70 5.82
N GLN A 217 -13.40 -14.96 5.67
CA GLN A 217 -14.28 -15.21 6.80
C GLN A 217 -13.90 -16.48 7.57
N ALA A 218 -13.55 -17.55 6.88
CA ALA A 218 -13.10 -18.79 7.51
C ALA A 218 -11.83 -18.57 8.34
N VAL A 219 -10.85 -17.84 7.81
CA VAL A 219 -9.63 -17.49 8.56
C VAL A 219 -9.98 -16.64 9.80
N GLN A 220 -10.78 -15.58 9.63
CA GLN A 220 -11.19 -14.71 10.74
C GLN A 220 -11.91 -15.48 11.84
N GLN A 221 -12.89 -16.32 11.48
CA GLN A 221 -13.65 -17.14 12.43
C GLN A 221 -12.72 -18.07 13.22
N THR A 222 -11.81 -18.75 12.51
CA THR A 222 -10.86 -19.69 13.10
C THR A 222 -9.93 -19.00 14.11
N LEU A 223 -9.38 -17.83 13.75
CA LEU A 223 -8.49 -17.06 14.61
C LEU A 223 -9.22 -16.36 15.77
N SER A 224 -10.50 -16.00 15.59
CA SER A 224 -11.29 -15.30 16.62
C SER A 224 -11.76 -16.18 17.78
N GLY A 225 -11.54 -17.50 17.67
CA GLY A 225 -12.07 -18.51 18.58
C GLY A 225 -13.52 -18.87 18.25
N LEU A 226 -13.80 -20.17 18.09
CA LEU A 226 -15.17 -20.68 17.96
C LEU A 226 -15.56 -21.42 19.25
N THR A 227 -16.83 -21.27 19.64
CA THR A 227 -17.35 -21.92 20.85
C THR A 227 -18.25 -23.08 20.44
N PRO A 228 -17.80 -24.33 20.60
CA PRO A 228 -18.67 -25.47 20.37
C PRO A 228 -19.72 -25.54 21.49
N ILE A 229 -20.99 -25.75 21.10
CA ILE A 229 -22.07 -26.09 22.04
C ILE A 229 -22.63 -27.43 21.62
N ASP A 230 -22.48 -28.41 22.49
CA ASP A 230 -23.00 -29.75 22.27
C ASP A 230 -24.53 -29.76 22.39
N VAL A 231 -25.17 -30.22 21.32
CA VAL A 231 -26.61 -30.43 21.24
C VAL A 231 -26.84 -31.94 21.24
N ASN A 232 -27.63 -32.42 22.20
CA ASN A 232 -27.97 -33.83 22.30
C ASN A 232 -29.44 -34.08 21.91
N PRO A 233 -29.78 -35.25 21.35
CA PRO A 233 -31.15 -35.53 20.88
C PRO A 233 -32.21 -35.41 21.99
N LYS A 234 -31.88 -35.83 23.21
CA LYS A 234 -32.82 -35.83 24.34
C LYS A 234 -33.18 -34.42 24.79
N SER A 235 -32.25 -33.47 24.76
CA SER A 235 -32.51 -32.09 25.14
C SER A 235 -33.33 -31.35 24.08
N ILE A 236 -33.12 -31.65 22.80
CA ILE A 236 -34.00 -31.18 21.72
C ILE A 236 -35.41 -31.75 21.90
N GLU A 237 -35.53 -33.06 22.11
CA GLU A 237 -36.82 -33.73 22.30
C GLU A 237 -37.58 -33.14 23.50
N GLN A 238 -36.91 -32.98 24.64
CA GLN A 238 -37.51 -32.38 25.83
C GLN A 238 -37.89 -30.91 25.64
N ALA A 239 -37.11 -30.14 24.89
CA ALA A 239 -37.44 -28.74 24.61
C ALA A 239 -38.66 -28.61 23.70
N LEU A 240 -38.79 -29.47 22.70
CA LEU A 240 -39.89 -29.45 21.74
C LEU A 240 -41.17 -30.09 22.31
N PHE A 241 -41.02 -31.18 23.05
CA PHE A 241 -42.10 -32.01 23.61
C PHE A 241 -41.95 -32.23 25.13
N PRO A 242 -41.98 -31.16 25.96
CA PRO A 242 -41.75 -31.26 27.41
C PRO A 242 -42.76 -32.16 28.14
N SER A 243 -43.93 -32.41 27.55
CA SER A 243 -44.99 -33.26 28.09
C SER A 243 -45.22 -34.55 27.31
N GLY A 244 -44.47 -34.80 26.21
CA GLY A 244 -44.66 -35.96 25.34
C GLY A 244 -46.01 -36.00 24.59
N THR A 245 -46.75 -34.90 24.56
CA THR A 245 -48.09 -34.79 23.95
C THR A 245 -48.08 -33.98 22.66
N ALA A 246 -49.16 -34.07 21.88
CA ALA A 246 -49.34 -33.31 20.64
C ALA A 246 -49.23 -31.79 20.90
N THR A 247 -48.54 -31.08 20.01
CA THR A 247 -48.32 -29.63 20.06
C THR A 247 -48.70 -28.99 18.73
N THR A 248 -49.04 -27.70 18.73
CA THR A 248 -49.31 -26.96 17.48
C THR A 248 -48.00 -26.63 16.74
N ILE A 249 -48.08 -26.28 15.46
CA ILE A 249 -46.91 -25.91 14.65
C ILE A 249 -46.30 -24.61 15.19
N GLU A 250 -47.13 -23.66 15.60
CA GLU A 250 -46.72 -22.39 16.18
C GLU A 250 -45.97 -22.61 17.50
N ASP A 251 -46.53 -23.41 18.42
CA ASP A 251 -45.87 -23.75 19.68
C ASP A 251 -44.53 -24.48 19.46
N PHE A 252 -44.46 -25.34 18.44
CA PHE A 252 -43.23 -26.07 18.10
C PHE A 252 -42.11 -25.11 17.67
N LYS A 253 -42.42 -24.14 16.80
CA LYS A 253 -41.46 -23.13 16.36
C LYS A 253 -41.01 -22.24 17.51
N GLU A 254 -41.93 -21.72 18.32
CA GLU A 254 -41.62 -20.87 19.47
C GLU A 254 -40.73 -21.59 20.49
N ARG A 255 -41.00 -22.87 20.77
CA ARG A 255 -40.17 -23.68 21.67
C ARG A 255 -38.78 -23.94 21.10
N PHE A 256 -38.67 -24.19 19.80
CA PHE A 256 -37.37 -24.37 19.16
C PHE A 256 -36.54 -23.08 19.20
N GLU A 257 -37.15 -21.93 18.88
CA GLU A 257 -36.50 -20.62 18.98
C GLU A 257 -36.03 -20.35 20.41
N LYS A 258 -36.90 -20.59 21.41
CA LYS A 258 -36.54 -20.42 22.82
C LYS A 258 -35.40 -21.34 23.25
N TYR A 259 -35.40 -22.59 22.82
CA TYR A 259 -34.30 -23.53 23.08
C TYR A 259 -32.98 -23.02 22.50
N VAL A 260 -32.99 -22.53 21.26
CA VAL A 260 -31.81 -21.93 20.62
C VAL A 260 -31.36 -20.68 21.37
N ASP A 261 -32.28 -19.82 21.80
CA ASP A 261 -31.95 -18.63 22.61
C ASP A 261 -31.35 -19.00 23.97
N GLU A 262 -31.82 -20.08 24.60
CA GLU A 262 -31.26 -20.61 25.84
C GLU A 262 -29.85 -21.17 25.64
N LEU A 263 -29.59 -21.89 24.54
CA LEU A 263 -28.25 -22.35 24.17
C LEU A 263 -27.28 -21.18 23.93
N LEU A 264 -27.77 -20.10 23.32
CA LEU A 264 -26.97 -18.92 22.97
C LEU A 264 -26.85 -17.91 24.12
N LYS A 265 -27.44 -18.18 25.29
CA LYS A 265 -27.50 -17.23 26.40
C LYS A 265 -26.10 -16.91 26.93
N GLY A 266 -25.72 -15.63 26.85
CA GLY A 266 -24.40 -15.16 27.27
C GLY A 266 -23.26 -15.48 26.30
N GLN A 267 -23.57 -16.00 25.11
CA GLN A 267 -22.61 -16.33 24.07
C GLN A 267 -22.69 -15.33 22.91
N ASP A 268 -21.57 -15.14 22.21
CA ASP A 268 -21.55 -14.42 20.94
C ASP A 268 -22.10 -15.34 19.83
N ARG A 269 -23.31 -15.03 19.34
CA ARG A 269 -23.99 -15.81 18.30
C ARG A 269 -23.13 -16.03 17.06
N SER A 270 -22.25 -15.09 16.73
CA SER A 270 -21.38 -15.20 15.55
C SER A 270 -20.28 -16.27 15.70
N LYS A 271 -19.91 -16.60 16.94
CA LYS A 271 -18.82 -17.53 17.29
C LYS A 271 -19.29 -18.93 17.69
N VAL A 272 -20.58 -19.10 17.99
CA VAL A 272 -21.12 -20.40 18.39
C VAL A 272 -21.21 -21.37 17.20
N ARG A 273 -20.83 -22.63 17.43
CA ARG A 273 -21.06 -23.74 16.50
C ARG A 273 -21.76 -24.87 17.25
N LEU A 274 -22.96 -25.24 16.79
CA LEU A 274 -23.72 -26.33 17.40
C LEU A 274 -23.16 -27.67 16.91
N VAL A 275 -22.72 -28.51 17.84
CA VAL A 275 -22.15 -29.83 17.55
C VAL A 275 -23.16 -30.88 17.97
N PHE A 276 -23.60 -31.73 17.04
CA PHE A 276 -24.56 -32.78 17.36
C PHE A 276 -23.85 -34.01 17.93
N ASN A 277 -23.96 -34.22 19.25
CA ASN A 277 -23.40 -35.39 19.91
C ASN A 277 -24.47 -36.47 20.07
N GLN A 278 -24.36 -37.52 19.25
CA GLN A 278 -25.02 -38.79 19.53
C GLN A 278 -24.19 -39.53 20.58
N SER A 279 -24.65 -39.55 21.84
CA SER A 279 -24.06 -40.42 22.85
C SER A 279 -24.03 -41.84 22.30
N LYS A 280 -22.85 -42.42 22.07
CA LYS A 280 -22.74 -43.87 21.93
C LYS A 280 -23.12 -44.45 23.29
N GLU A 281 -24.32 -45.02 23.39
CA GLU A 281 -24.60 -46.01 24.42
C GLU A 281 -23.55 -47.11 24.26
N SER A 282 -22.57 -47.09 25.15
CA SER A 282 -21.67 -48.21 25.36
C SER A 282 -22.52 -49.39 25.79
N ASP A 283 -22.68 -50.34 24.87
CA ASP A 283 -23.06 -51.71 25.17
C ASP A 283 -22.20 -52.22 26.33
N SER A 284 -22.84 -52.40 27.49
CA SER A 284 -22.37 -53.24 28.58
C SER A 284 -23.60 -53.94 29.16
N GLN A 285 -24.03 -55.00 28.47
CA GLN A 285 -24.59 -56.18 29.11
C GLN A 285 -23.45 -57.12 29.48
#